data_AF-A0A7N2MWD8-F1
#
_entry.id   AF-A0A7N2MWD8-F1
#
_cell.length_a   1.000
_cell.length_b   1.000
_cell.length_c   1.000
_cell.angle_alpha   90.00
_cell.angle_beta   90.00
_cell.angle_gamma   90.00
#
_symmetry.space_group_name_H-M   'P 1'
#
loop_
_entity.id
_entity.type
_entity.pdbx_description
1 polymer ?
#
loop_
_entity_poly.entity_id
_entity_poly.type
_entity_poly.pdbx_seq_one_letter_code
_entity_poly.pdbx_strand_id
1 'polypeptide(L)'
;MVSISADVKPHIFHVSFVNIEYNHKRLLRSTGPNSFDGFSGFNFETIPDGLPHSDADVSQHIPSLAKSLPKTCLVPLCNLITKLNDTSSSNVPPVTTIIADGYNNVQRDEVEKLVIELMDGEKGIEMKNKIMEYKTKAEDATTPGGSLYQNVDKLIAEVLLARNV
;
A
#
# COMPACT_ATOMS: atom_id res chain seq x y z
N MET A 1 -6.95 -7.96 -7.59
CA MET A 1 -5.69 -7.20 -7.57
C MET A 1 -5.52 -6.65 -6.16
N VAL A 2 -4.36 -6.80 -5.53
CA VAL A 2 -4.09 -6.19 -4.22
C VAL A 2 -3.07 -5.09 -4.45
N SER A 3 -3.43 -3.84 -4.14
CA SER A 3 -2.54 -2.69 -4.23
C SER A 3 -2.03 -2.38 -2.84
N ILE A 4 -0.71 -2.46 -2.66
CA ILE A 4 -0.06 -2.14 -1.40
C ILE A 4 0.57 -0.76 -1.53
N SER A 5 0.21 0.18 -0.67
CA SER A 5 0.80 1.51 -0.65
C SER A 5 1.65 1.73 0.60
N ALA A 6 2.74 2.47 0.42
CA ALA A 6 3.68 2.86 1.45
C ALA A 6 4.03 4.35 1.28
N ASP A 7 4.11 5.11 2.38
CA ASP A 7 4.32 6.57 2.36
C ASP A 7 5.69 6.92 2.97
N VAL A 8 6.50 7.72 2.26
CA VAL A 8 7.86 8.11 2.71
C VAL A 8 7.90 9.54 3.25
N LYS A 9 7.03 10.44 2.78
CA LYS A 9 7.11 11.91 2.97
C LYS A 9 5.82 12.53 2.42
N PRO A 10 5.46 13.78 2.80
CA PRO A 10 4.14 14.36 2.51
C PRO A 10 3.66 14.38 1.04
N HIS A 11 4.50 13.99 0.06
CA HIS A 11 4.16 13.95 -1.36
C HIS A 11 4.77 12.76 -2.16
N ILE A 12 5.37 11.72 -1.53
CA ILE A 12 5.96 10.58 -2.26
C ILE A 12 5.39 9.25 -1.75
N PHE A 13 4.57 8.61 -2.59
CA PHE A 13 4.01 7.29 -2.34
C PHE A 13 4.74 6.22 -3.16
N HIS A 14 5.01 5.08 -2.53
CA HIS A 14 5.39 3.85 -3.20
C HIS A 14 4.18 2.92 -3.28
N VAL A 15 3.85 2.47 -4.48
CA VAL A 15 2.73 1.56 -4.72
C VAL A 15 3.26 0.26 -5.32
N SER A 16 2.99 -0.85 -4.66
CA SER A 16 3.25 -2.19 -5.19
C SER A 16 1.94 -2.84 -5.59
N PHE A 17 1.75 -3.06 -6.89
CA PHE A 17 0.64 -3.83 -7.42
C PHE A 17 0.96 -5.32 -7.32
N VAL A 18 0.18 -6.04 -6.51
CA VAL A 18 0.28 -7.49 -6.38
C VAL A 18 -0.79 -8.13 -7.23
N ASN A 19 -0.34 -8.78 -8.29
CA ASN A 19 -1.19 -9.52 -9.21
C ASN A 19 -1.09 -11.02 -8.94
N ILE A 20 -2.18 -11.74 -9.19
CA ILE A 20 -2.07 -13.19 -9.36
C ILE A 20 -1.39 -13.50 -10.70
N GLU A 21 -0.66 -14.61 -10.78
CA GLU A 21 0.13 -14.99 -11.97
C GLU A 21 -0.64 -14.87 -13.29
N TYR A 22 -1.87 -15.37 -13.33
CA TYR A 22 -2.69 -15.29 -14.54
C TYR A 22 -2.97 -13.86 -15.00
N ASN A 23 -3.33 -12.98 -14.06
CA ASN A 23 -3.59 -11.57 -14.37
C ASN A 23 -2.32 -10.84 -14.77
N HIS A 24 -1.19 -11.14 -14.12
CA HIS A 24 0.10 -10.56 -14.48
C HIS A 24 0.48 -10.93 -15.92
N LYS A 25 0.36 -12.22 -16.28
CA LYS A 25 0.61 -12.70 -17.65
C LYS A 25 -0.32 -12.05 -18.67
N ARG A 26 -1.61 -11.91 -18.36
CA ARG A 26 -2.58 -11.26 -19.25
C ARG A 26 -2.27 -9.77 -19.44
N LEU A 27 -1.86 -9.07 -18.39
CA LEU A 27 -1.48 -7.66 -18.48
C LEU A 27 -0.24 -7.48 -19.36
N LEU A 28 0.80 -8.31 -19.19
CA LEU A 28 2.00 -8.27 -20.05
C LEU A 28 1.68 -8.56 -21.52
N ARG A 29 0.72 -9.44 -21.82
CA ARG A 29 0.32 -9.73 -23.19
C ARG A 29 -0.40 -8.56 -23.86
N SER A 30 -1.24 -7.84 -23.12
CA SER A 30 -2.02 -6.73 -23.67
C SER A 30 -1.22 -5.43 -23.79
N THR A 31 -0.20 -5.26 -22.95
CA THR A 31 0.58 -4.00 -22.88
C THR A 31 2.01 -4.14 -23.42
N GLY A 32 2.60 -5.35 -23.40
CA GLY A 32 3.98 -5.64 -23.80
C GLY A 32 4.90 -6.04 -22.63
N PRO A 33 6.08 -6.62 -22.89
CA PRO A 33 6.98 -7.14 -21.85
C PRO A 33 7.60 -6.07 -20.95
N ASN A 34 7.71 -4.82 -21.44
CA ASN A 34 8.32 -3.69 -20.72
C ASN A 34 7.26 -2.75 -20.12
N SER A 35 6.01 -3.19 -20.01
CA SER A 35 4.88 -2.31 -19.65
C SER A 35 4.88 -1.83 -18.20
N PHE A 36 5.74 -2.43 -17.39
CA PHE A 36 5.94 -2.07 -16.00
C PHE A 36 7.21 -1.23 -15.81
N ASP A 37 7.98 -0.98 -16.87
CA ASP A 37 9.18 -0.17 -16.83
C ASP A 37 8.82 1.33 -16.89
N GLY A 38 9.61 2.16 -16.22
CA GLY A 38 9.55 3.62 -16.35
C GLY A 38 8.66 4.36 -15.33
N PHE A 39 7.97 3.66 -14.44
CA PHE A 39 7.16 4.29 -13.39
C PHE A 39 7.93 4.41 -12.06
N SER A 40 8.54 5.57 -11.81
CA SER A 40 9.15 5.84 -10.50
C SER A 40 8.10 5.81 -9.40
N GLY A 41 8.27 4.95 -8.40
CA GLY A 41 7.34 4.81 -7.28
C GLY A 41 6.31 3.68 -7.45
N PHE A 42 6.32 2.96 -8.57
CA PHE A 42 5.43 1.81 -8.79
C PHE A 42 6.22 0.52 -8.99
N ASN A 43 5.82 -0.53 -8.27
CA ASN A 43 6.34 -1.88 -8.40
C ASN A 43 5.22 -2.84 -8.77
N PHE A 44 5.54 -3.90 -9.50
CA PHE A 44 4.59 -4.95 -9.83
C PHE A 44 5.15 -6.28 -9.34
N GLU A 45 4.41 -6.92 -8.43
CA GLU A 45 4.76 -8.18 -7.81
C GLU A 45 3.70 -9.23 -8.18
N THR A 46 4.09 -10.51 -8.11
CA THR A 46 3.22 -11.62 -8.52
C THR A 46 3.11 -12.67 -7.41
N ILE A 47 1.90 -13.19 -7.20
CA ILE A 47 1.62 -14.33 -6.32
C ILE A 47 0.92 -15.46 -7.10
N PRO A 48 1.09 -16.73 -6.71
CA PRO A 48 0.43 -17.85 -7.37
C PRO A 48 -1.08 -17.84 -7.14
N ASP A 49 -1.87 -18.22 -8.15
CA ASP A 49 -3.34 -18.38 -8.05
C ASP A 49 -3.77 -19.82 -7.67
N GLY A 50 -2.83 -20.77 -7.68
CA GLY A 50 -3.07 -22.18 -7.36
C GLY A 50 -3.88 -22.95 -8.40
N LEU A 51 -4.07 -22.37 -9.60
CA LEU A 51 -4.76 -23.02 -10.70
C LEU A 51 -3.76 -23.63 -11.69
N PRO A 52 -4.17 -24.65 -12.46
CA PRO A 52 -3.34 -25.16 -13.55
C PRO A 52 -2.96 -24.04 -14.52
N HIS A 53 -1.70 -24.05 -14.98
CA HIS A 53 -1.26 -23.08 -15.98
C HIS A 53 -2.14 -23.14 -17.22
N SER A 54 -2.54 -21.96 -17.68
CA SER A 54 -3.31 -21.77 -18.90
C SER A 54 -2.72 -20.58 -19.66
N ASP A 55 -2.41 -20.82 -20.93
CA ASP A 55 -2.01 -19.78 -21.88
C ASP A 55 -3.20 -19.20 -22.66
N ALA A 56 -4.44 -19.58 -22.32
CA ALA A 56 -5.61 -19.01 -22.97
C ALA A 56 -5.85 -17.57 -22.47
N ASP A 57 -6.01 -16.62 -23.39
CA ASP A 57 -6.39 -15.24 -23.06
C ASP A 57 -7.93 -15.12 -22.96
N VAL A 58 -8.47 -15.73 -21.91
CA VAL A 58 -9.90 -15.73 -21.61
C VAL A 58 -10.12 -15.29 -20.16
N SER A 59 -11.36 -15.13 -19.72
CA SER A 59 -11.61 -14.97 -18.29
C SER A 59 -11.36 -16.30 -17.58
N GLN A 60 -10.59 -16.28 -16.50
CA GLN A 60 -10.37 -17.45 -15.66
C GLN A 60 -11.70 -17.93 -15.05
N HIS A 61 -11.82 -19.23 -14.81
CA HIS A 61 -13.03 -19.79 -14.22
C HIS A 61 -13.20 -19.32 -12.77
N ILE A 62 -14.06 -18.31 -12.61
CA ILE A 62 -14.31 -17.58 -11.37
C ILE A 62 -14.55 -18.50 -10.15
N PRO A 63 -15.40 -19.55 -10.20
CA PRO A 63 -15.59 -20.46 -9.07
C PRO A 63 -14.34 -21.24 -8.66
N SER A 64 -13.52 -21.65 -9.64
CA SER A 64 -12.27 -22.36 -9.36
C SER A 64 -11.26 -21.44 -8.67
N LEU A 65 -11.19 -20.19 -9.15
CA LEU A 65 -10.36 -19.16 -8.56
C LEU A 65 -10.76 -18.87 -7.11
N ALA A 66 -12.07 -18.66 -6.86
CA ALA A 66 -12.60 -18.44 -5.51
C ALA A 66 -12.26 -19.57 -4.53
N LYS A 67 -12.20 -20.82 -5.00
CA LYS A 67 -11.83 -21.99 -4.19
C LYS A 67 -10.32 -22.13 -3.96
N SER A 68 -9.51 -21.66 -4.90
CA SER A 68 -8.06 -21.82 -4.91
C SER A 68 -7.35 -20.72 -4.12
N LEU A 69 -7.76 -19.45 -4.32
CA LEU A 69 -7.06 -18.29 -3.76
C LEU A 69 -6.89 -18.33 -2.23
N PRO A 70 -7.90 -18.70 -1.41
CA PRO A 70 -7.71 -18.77 0.03
C PRO A 70 -6.65 -19.80 0.46
N LYS A 71 -6.49 -20.87 -0.33
CA LYS A 71 -5.55 -21.96 -0.01
C LYS A 71 -4.13 -21.66 -0.46
N THR A 72 -3.98 -20.90 -1.54
CA THR A 72 -2.69 -20.73 -2.22
C THR A 72 -2.08 -19.36 -2.02
N CYS A 73 -2.87 -18.30 -1.84
CA CYS A 73 -2.33 -16.94 -1.83
C CYS A 73 -1.88 -16.44 -0.46
N LEU A 74 -2.40 -16.98 0.64
CA LEU A 74 -2.16 -16.41 1.98
C LEU A 74 -0.67 -16.42 2.35
N VAL A 75 -0.02 -17.57 2.27
CA VAL A 75 1.39 -17.72 2.62
C VAL A 75 2.30 -16.89 1.69
N PRO A 76 2.16 -16.96 0.35
CA PRO A 76 2.92 -16.08 -0.55
C PRO A 76 2.70 -14.59 -0.31
N LEU A 77 1.47 -14.17 0.00
CA LEU A 77 1.16 -12.77 0.29
C LEU A 77 1.85 -12.31 1.58
N CYS A 78 1.83 -13.14 2.64
CA CYS A 78 2.53 -12.83 3.88
C CYS A 78 4.04 -12.71 3.66
N ASN A 79 4.63 -13.69 2.96
CA ASN A 79 6.06 -13.65 2.62
C ASN A 79 6.42 -12.42 1.80
N LEU A 80 5.56 -12.01 0.86
CA LEU A 80 5.75 -10.80 0.07
C LEU A 80 5.68 -9.54 0.94
N ILE A 81 4.71 -9.43 1.86
CA ILE A 81 4.61 -8.31 2.80
C ILE A 81 5.85 -8.27 3.70
N THR A 82 6.32 -9.41 4.21
CA THR A 82 7.55 -9.49 5.01
C THR A 82 8.76 -9.01 4.21
N LYS A 83 8.89 -9.43 2.94
CA LYS A 83 9.93 -8.97 2.02
C LYS A 83 9.85 -7.45 1.79
N LEU A 84 8.65 -6.90 1.54
CA LEU A 84 8.44 -5.47 1.30
C LEU A 84 8.74 -4.63 2.55
N ASN A 85 8.52 -5.18 3.75
CA ASN A 85 8.85 -4.53 5.02
C ASN A 85 10.33 -4.63 5.40
N ASP A 86 11.11 -5.48 4.75
CA ASP A 86 12.55 -5.59 4.95
C ASP A 86 13.28 -4.46 4.21
N THR A 87 13.30 -3.29 4.85
CA THR A 87 13.90 -2.05 4.33
C THR A 87 15.43 -2.03 4.39
N SER A 88 16.06 -3.12 4.82
CA SER A 88 17.52 -3.23 4.98
C SER A 88 18.29 -3.01 3.66
N SER A 89 17.63 -3.18 2.52
CA SER A 89 18.23 -3.14 1.18
C SER A 89 17.72 -2.03 0.26
N SER A 90 16.72 -1.23 0.69
CA SER A 90 16.13 -0.19 -0.16
C SER A 90 15.67 1.03 0.63
N ASN A 91 15.60 2.19 -0.03
CA ASN A 91 15.03 3.42 0.54
C ASN A 91 13.47 3.43 0.51
N VAL A 92 12.85 2.29 0.25
CA VAL A 92 11.38 2.13 0.24
C VAL A 92 10.93 1.93 1.69
N PRO A 93 9.86 2.61 2.13
CA PRO A 93 9.39 2.48 3.50
C PRO A 93 8.60 1.17 3.67
N PRO A 94 8.41 0.70 4.91
CA PRO A 94 7.54 -0.44 5.16
C PRO A 94 6.12 -0.18 4.67
N VAL A 95 5.41 -1.25 4.34
CA VAL A 95 4.00 -1.25 3.97
C VAL A 95 3.17 -0.56 5.06
N THR A 96 2.42 0.48 4.67
CA THR A 96 1.53 1.21 5.58
C THR A 96 0.05 0.92 5.30
N THR A 97 -0.30 0.53 4.07
CA THR A 97 -1.70 0.31 3.68
C THR A 97 -1.81 -0.79 2.62
N ILE A 98 -2.85 -1.62 2.76
CA ILE A 98 -3.21 -2.66 1.79
C ILE A 98 -4.63 -2.40 1.29
N ILE A 99 -4.78 -2.29 -0.02
CA ILE A 99 -6.06 -2.11 -0.71
C ILE A 99 -6.32 -3.37 -1.51
N ALA A 100 -7.31 -4.15 -1.09
CA ALA A 100 -7.69 -5.39 -1.78
C ALA A 100 -8.98 -5.20 -2.59
N ASP A 101 -8.99 -5.75 -3.80
CA ASP A 101 -10.20 -5.87 -4.63
C ASP A 101 -11.20 -6.85 -3.99
N GLY A 102 -12.49 -6.48 -4.00
CA GLY A 102 -13.57 -7.04 -3.18
C GLY A 102 -14.04 -8.45 -3.56
N TYR A 103 -13.34 -9.16 -4.45
CA TYR A 103 -13.72 -10.52 -4.85
C TYR A 103 -13.35 -11.59 -3.80
N ASN A 104 -12.42 -11.30 -2.90
CA ASN A 104 -11.95 -12.26 -1.88
C ASN A 104 -12.35 -11.81 -0.47
N ASN A 105 -13.64 -11.89 -0.14
CA ASN A 105 -14.12 -11.61 1.23
C ASN A 105 -13.38 -12.48 2.27
N VAL A 106 -13.00 -13.71 1.92
CA VAL A 106 -12.21 -14.62 2.78
C VAL A 106 -10.80 -14.08 3.06
N GLN A 107 -10.18 -13.37 2.11
CA GLN A 107 -8.87 -12.74 2.34
C GLN A 107 -8.98 -11.50 3.22
N ARG A 108 -10.13 -10.82 3.26
CA ARG A 108 -10.29 -9.61 4.08
C ARG A 108 -10.17 -9.94 5.56
N ASP A 109 -10.93 -10.92 6.04
CA ASP A 109 -10.97 -11.27 7.46
C ASP A 109 -9.63 -11.88 7.93
N GLU A 110 -8.98 -12.68 7.08
CA GLU A 110 -7.68 -13.27 7.38
C GLU A 110 -6.52 -12.26 7.32
N VAL A 111 -6.52 -11.36 6.32
CA VAL A 111 -5.56 -10.24 6.26
C VAL A 111 -5.80 -9.28 7.41
N GLU A 112 -7.05 -8.99 7.76
CA GLU A 112 -7.39 -8.17 8.93
C GLU A 112 -6.86 -8.81 10.21
N LYS A 113 -7.06 -10.12 10.40
CA LYS A 113 -6.52 -10.84 11.55
C LYS A 113 -4.99 -10.80 11.60
N LEU A 114 -4.33 -10.99 10.46
CA LEU A 114 -2.87 -10.89 10.36
C LEU A 114 -2.36 -9.47 10.61
N VAL A 115 -3.05 -8.45 10.11
CA VAL A 115 -2.73 -7.04 10.36
C VAL A 115 -2.92 -6.71 11.83
N ILE A 116 -3.99 -7.21 12.47
CA ILE A 116 -4.21 -7.07 13.92
C ILE A 116 -3.07 -7.73 14.70
N GLU A 117 -2.69 -8.96 14.35
CA GLU A 117 -1.61 -9.69 15.00
C GLU A 117 -0.24 -8.99 14.81
N LEU A 118 0.04 -8.46 13.61
CA LEU A 118 1.22 -7.63 13.33
C LEU A 118 1.18 -6.30 14.10
N MET A 119 0.01 -5.69 14.21
CA MET A 119 -0.22 -4.44 14.93
C MET A 119 -0.21 -4.61 16.45
N ASP A 120 -0.35 -5.84 16.95
CA ASP A 120 -0.29 -6.18 18.37
C ASP A 120 1.10 -6.69 18.79
N GLY A 121 1.99 -6.96 17.83
CA GLY A 121 3.43 -7.15 18.10
C GLY A 121 4.13 -5.85 18.51
N GLU A 122 5.33 -5.94 19.12
CA GLU A 122 6.07 -4.78 19.65
C GLU A 122 6.23 -3.63 18.64
N LYS A 123 6.58 -3.93 17.39
CA LYS A 123 6.70 -2.93 16.32
C LYS A 123 5.36 -2.29 15.95
N GLY A 124 4.28 -3.06 15.99
CA GLY A 124 2.91 -2.59 15.73
C GLY A 124 2.41 -1.64 16.83
N ILE A 125 2.71 -1.97 18.09
CA ILE A 125 2.43 -1.12 19.25
C ILE A 125 3.22 0.20 19.15
N GLU A 126 4.50 0.15 18.78
CA GLU A 126 5.31 1.35 18.56
C GLU A 126 4.73 2.23 17.44
N MET A 127 4.33 1.62 16.33
CA MET A 127 3.72 2.32 15.19
C MET A 127 2.37 2.98 15.58
N LYS A 128 1.52 2.27 16.33
CA LYS A 128 0.26 2.80 16.87
C LYS A 128 0.50 4.02 17.76
N ASN A 129 1.51 3.99 18.62
CA ASN A 129 1.86 5.12 19.49
C ASN A 129 2.32 6.35 18.69
N LYS A 130 3.16 6.15 17.65
CA LYS A 130 3.57 7.25 16.75
C LYS A 130 2.40 7.83 15.97
N ILE A 131 1.51 6.99 15.45
CA ILE A 131 0.31 7.45 14.73
C ILE A 131 -0.60 8.27 15.65
N MET A 132 -0.80 7.83 16.90
CA MET A 132 -1.58 8.58 17.90
C MET A 132 -0.93 9.92 18.21
N GLU A 133 0.40 9.99 18.37
CA GLU A 133 1.12 11.24 18.57
C GLU A 133 0.97 12.19 17.38
N TYR A 134 1.09 11.70 16.15
CA TYR A 134 0.89 12.51 14.95
C TYR A 134 -0.55 12.97 14.78
N LYS A 135 -1.52 12.14 15.12
CA LYS A 135 -2.94 12.51 15.15
C LYS A 135 -3.18 13.66 16.12
N THR A 136 -2.69 13.55 17.36
CA THR A 136 -2.78 14.62 18.35
C THR A 136 -2.12 15.91 17.84
N LYS A 137 -0.91 15.82 17.28
CA LYS A 137 -0.22 17.00 16.71
C LYS A 137 -0.97 17.64 15.55
N ALA A 138 -1.59 16.83 14.68
CA ALA A 138 -2.39 17.33 13.57
C ALA A 138 -3.67 18.02 14.07
N GLU A 139 -4.35 17.41 15.05
CA GLU A 139 -5.51 18.00 15.71
C GLU A 139 -5.14 19.33 16.37
N ASP A 140 -4.10 19.36 17.21
CA ASP A 140 -3.59 20.57 17.86
C ASP A 140 -3.21 21.66 16.86
N ALA A 141 -2.55 21.30 15.76
CA ALA A 141 -2.19 22.25 14.71
C ALA A 141 -3.44 22.87 14.04
N THR A 142 -4.51 22.09 13.88
CA THR A 142 -5.76 22.51 13.21
C THR A 142 -6.81 23.14 14.14
N THR A 143 -6.60 23.15 15.45
CA THR A 143 -7.46 23.91 16.38
C THR A 143 -7.34 25.43 16.14
N PRO A 144 -8.42 26.22 16.33
CA PRO A 144 -8.34 27.68 16.22
C PRO A 144 -7.26 28.27 17.13
N GLY A 145 -6.26 28.94 16.54
CA GLY A 145 -5.08 29.47 17.26
C GLY A 145 -3.89 28.50 17.35
N GLY A 146 -4.04 27.29 16.82
CA GLY A 146 -2.99 26.28 16.66
C GLY A 146 -1.91 26.68 15.67
N SER A 147 -0.84 25.89 15.59
CA SER A 147 0.35 26.22 14.80
C SER A 147 0.10 26.36 13.29
N LEU A 148 -0.95 25.74 12.74
CA LEU A 148 -1.37 25.99 11.35
C LEU A 148 -1.84 27.43 11.17
N TYR A 149 -2.69 27.93 12.09
CA TYR A 149 -3.15 29.32 12.06
C TYR A 149 -1.97 30.29 12.26
N GLN A 150 -1.05 30.00 13.18
CA GLN A 150 0.13 30.82 13.40
C GLN A 150 1.08 30.84 12.18
N ASN A 151 1.23 29.71 11.49
CA ASN A 151 2.03 29.61 10.28
C ASN A 151 1.37 30.29 9.07
N VAL A 152 0.04 30.22 8.96
CA VAL A 152 -0.72 30.97 7.95
C VAL A 152 -0.64 32.47 8.23
N ASP A 153 -0.78 32.91 9.47
CA ASP A 153 -0.64 34.31 9.87
C ASP A 153 0.77 34.83 9.58
N LYS A 154 1.80 34.00 9.84
CA LYS A 154 3.20 34.32 9.51
C LYS A 154 3.45 34.38 8.00
N LEU A 155 2.89 33.44 7.21
CA LEU A 155 2.97 33.45 5.75
C LEU A 155 2.27 34.68 5.16
N ILE A 156 1.10 35.04 5.69
CA ILE A 156 0.35 36.24 5.31
C ILE A 156 1.17 37.50 5.63
N ALA A 157 1.78 37.57 6.81
CA ALA A 157 2.67 38.67 7.18
C ALA A 157 3.88 38.76 6.24
N GLU A 158 4.56 37.65 5.95
CA GLU A 158 5.73 37.63 5.06
C GLU A 158 5.36 38.01 3.60
N VAL A 159 4.24 37.52 3.08
CA VAL A 159 3.80 37.80 1.69
C VAL A 159 3.23 39.21 1.53
N LEU A 160 2.50 39.73 2.53
CA LEU A 160 1.90 41.07 2.47
C LEU A 160 2.86 42.18 2.89
N LEU A 161 3.78 41.94 3.83
CA LEU A 161 4.78 42.93 4.25
C LEU A 161 5.98 43.00 3.30
N ALA A 162 6.34 41.91 2.61
CA ALA A 162 7.39 41.95 1.57
C ALA A 162 6.97 42.68 0.27
N ARG A 163 5.71 43.12 0.16
CA ARG A 163 5.22 43.92 -0.97
C ARG A 163 5.21 45.43 -0.73
N ASN A 164 5.67 45.91 0.43
CA ASN A 164 5.71 47.34 0.78
C ASN A 164 7.13 47.88 1.04
N VAL A 165 8.14 47.39 0.33
CA VAL A 165 9.47 48.02 0.26
C VAL A 165 9.83 48.34 -1.18
#